data_AF-A0A6V7HQ86-F1
#
_entry.id   AF-A0A6V7HQ86-F1
#
_cell.length_a   1.000
_cell.length_b   1.000
_cell.length_c   1.000
_cell.angle_alpha   90.00
_cell.angle_beta   90.00
_cell.angle_gamma   90.00
#
_symmetry.space_group_name_H-M   'P 1'
#
loop_
_entity.id
_entity.type
_entity.pdbx_description
1 polymer ?
#
loop_
_entity_poly.entity_id
_entity_poly.type
_entity_poly.pdbx_seq_one_letter_code
_entity_poly.pdbx_strand_id
1 'polypeptide(L)' 'TLIFNGENLKERRPYVFGAMLNDKHRYKLESLHFHWGNKNDRGSEHTLNGVR' A
#
# COMPACT_ATOMS: atom_id res chain seq x y z
N THR A 1 17.81 -1.21 -19.18
CA THR A 1 16.45 -1.59 -19.60
C THR A 1 16.14 -2.97 -19.05
N LEU A 2 15.18 -3.10 -18.14
CA LEU A 2 14.75 -4.41 -17.65
C LEU A 2 13.69 -4.95 -18.61
N ILE A 3 14.00 -6.06 -19.29
CA ILE A 3 13.07 -6.75 -20.19
C ILE A 3 12.28 -7.75 -19.37
N PHE A 4 10.96 -7.57 -19.30
CA PHE A 4 10.04 -8.58 -18.75
C PHE A 4 9.48 -9.40 -19.91
N ASN A 5 9.98 -10.62 -20.08
CA ASN A 5 9.35 -11.62 -20.95
C ASN A 5 7.93 -11.90 -20.42
N GLY A 6 6.96 -11.98 -21.34
CA GLY A 6 5.51 -11.94 -21.11
C GLY A 6 4.88 -13.10 -20.31
N GLU A 7 5.48 -13.48 -19.19
CA GLU A 7 4.86 -14.30 -18.15
C GLU A 7 3.78 -13.46 -17.42
N ASN A 8 2.53 -13.72 -17.80
CA ASN A 8 1.26 -13.38 -17.14
C ASN A 8 1.29 -12.28 -16.06
N LEU A 9 1.20 -11.02 -16.48
CA LEU A 9 1.07 -9.84 -15.59
C LEU A 9 -0.10 -9.95 -14.58
N LYS A 10 -1.11 -10.81 -14.80
CA LYS A 10 -2.23 -10.99 -13.85
C LYS A 10 -1.81 -11.76 -12.59
N GLU A 11 -0.74 -12.56 -12.66
CA GLU A 11 -0.28 -13.40 -11.56
C GLU A 11 0.67 -12.68 -10.58
N ARG A 12 1.27 -11.55 -11.01
CA ARG A 12 2.23 -10.78 -10.20
C ARG A 12 1.62 -9.57 -9.50
N ARG A 13 0.34 -9.63 -9.09
CA ARG A 13 -0.26 -8.55 -8.29
C ARG A 13 0.35 -8.51 -6.89
N PRO A 14 0.77 -7.33 -6.39
CA PRO A 14 1.25 -7.19 -5.02
C PRO A 14 0.22 -7.69 -4.01
N TYR A 15 0.68 -8.28 -2.92
CA TYR A 15 -0.18 -8.73 -1.83
C TYR A 15 0.51 -8.56 -0.47
N VAL A 16 -0.30 -8.48 0.59
CA VAL A 16 0.16 -8.43 1.99
C VAL A 16 -0.31 -9.68 2.75
N PHE A 17 0.47 -10.10 3.76
CA PHE A 17 0.23 -11.29 4.59
C PHE A 17 0.96 -11.15 5.94
N GLY A 18 0.59 -11.96 6.94
CA GLY A 18 1.24 -12.01 8.27
C GLY A 18 0.73 -10.96 9.28
N ALA A 19 1.50 -10.75 10.36
CA ALA A 19 1.13 -9.89 11.50
C ALA A 19 -0.23 -10.28 12.11
N MET A 20 -1.19 -9.37 12.13
CA MET A 20 -2.55 -9.61 12.65
C MET A 20 -3.53 -10.12 11.57
N LEU A 21 -3.05 -10.39 10.35
CA LEU A 21 -3.89 -10.90 9.25
C LEU A 21 -4.05 -12.42 9.33
N ASN A 22 -5.12 -12.95 8.73
CA ASN A 22 -5.35 -14.39 8.64
C ASN A 22 -4.20 -15.10 7.90
N ASP A 23 -3.50 -16.03 8.58
CA ASP A 23 -2.32 -16.74 8.07
C ASP A 23 -2.56 -17.56 6.80
N LYS A 24 -3.82 -17.95 6.54
CA LYS A 24 -4.19 -18.73 5.34
C LYS A 24 -4.53 -17.84 4.15
N HIS A 25 -4.51 -16.51 4.30
CA HIS A 25 -4.95 -15.58 3.27
C HIS A 25 -3.85 -14.61 2.83
N ARG A 26 -3.83 -14.32 1.53
CA ARG A 26 -3.03 -13.27 0.91
C ARG A 26 -3.96 -12.19 0.38
N TYR A 27 -3.80 -10.96 0.86
CA TYR A 27 -4.67 -9.84 0.49
C TYR A 27 -4.04 -9.09 -0.69
N LYS A 28 -4.70 -9.09 -1.84
CA LYS A 28 -4.21 -8.43 -3.05
C LYS A 28 -4.38 -6.92 -2.93
N LEU A 29 -3.36 -6.15 -3.33
CA LEU A 29 -3.48 -4.70 -3.45
C LEU A 29 -4.48 -4.36 -4.55
N GLU A 30 -5.50 -3.58 -4.20
CA GLU A 30 -6.51 -3.09 -5.14
C GLU A 30 -6.15 -1.67 -5.62
N SER A 31 -6.03 -0.73 -4.69
CA SER A 31 -5.77 0.69 -4.98
C SER A 31 -4.99 1.36 -3.85
N LEU A 32 -4.46 2.56 -4.12
CA LEU A 32 -3.83 3.45 -3.14
C LEU A 32 -4.29 4.87 -3.47
N HIS A 33 -4.53 5.68 -2.44
CA HIS A 33 -4.80 7.11 -2.57
C HIS A 33 -3.95 7.89 -1.58
N PHE A 34 -3.78 9.19 -1.85
CA PHE A 34 -2.95 10.09 -1.07
C PHE A 34 -3.80 11.18 -0.45
N HIS A 35 -3.59 11.45 0.83
CA HIS A 35 -4.17 12.59 1.55
C HIS A 35 -3.03 13.56 1.87
N TRP A 36 -3.27 14.86 1.68
CA TRP A 36 -2.30 15.91 1.97
C TRP A 36 -3.00 17.20 2.39
N GLY A 37 -2.27 18.06 3.10
CA GLY A 37 -2.74 19.37 3.53
C GLY A 37 -2.27 20.47 2.59
N ASN A 38 -2.86 21.65 2.73
CA ASN A 38 -2.45 22.85 1.99
C ASN A 38 -1.18 23.51 2.57
N LYS A 39 -0.58 22.92 3.61
CA LYS A 39 0.64 23.38 4.28
C LYS A 39 1.43 22.16 4.75
N ASN A 40 2.73 22.35 4.95
CA ASN A 40 3.65 21.26 5.30
C ASN A 40 3.48 20.73 6.73
N ASP A 41 2.72 21.43 7.58
CA ASP A 41 2.47 21.08 8.98
C ASP A 41 1.17 20.27 9.18
N ARG A 42 0.49 19.87 8.10
CA ARG A 42 -0.80 19.15 8.14
C ARG A 42 -1.02 18.31 6.89
N GLY A 43 -1.87 17.29 7.00
CA GLY A 43 -2.30 16.49 5.83
C GLY A 43 -2.44 15.00 6.08
N SER A 44 -1.83 14.50 7.14
CA SER A 44 -2.04 13.14 7.63
C SER A 44 -3.49 12.96 8.13
N GLU A 45 -4.05 11.78 7.93
CA GLU A 45 -5.34 11.42 8.53
C GLU A 45 -5.20 11.07 10.02
N HIS A 46 -4.15 10.32 10.36
CA HIS A 46 -3.85 9.88 11.71
C HIS A 46 -2.76 10.76 12.33
N THR A 47 -2.80 10.91 13.66
CA THR A 47 -1.85 11.73 14.42
C THR A 47 -1.24 10.92 15.56
N LEU A 48 0.03 11.13 15.88
CA LEU A 48 0.71 10.45 16.98
C LEU A 48 1.22 11.48 17.99
N ASN A 49 0.82 11.37 19.26
CA ASN A 49 1.19 12.29 20.33
C ASN A 49 0.90 13.77 20.01
N GLY A 50 -0.17 14.03 19.24
CA GLY A 50 -0.54 15.39 18.80
C GLY A 50 0.28 15.93 17.63
N VAL A 51 1.28 15.20 17.15
CA VAL A 51 2.04 15.54 15.93
C VAL A 51 1.26 15.05 14.71
N ARG A 52 1.18 15.91 13.69
CA ARG A 52 0.50 15.68 12.42
C ARG A 52 1.48 15.70 11.26
#